data_AF-A0A2U1RZ97-F1
#
_entry.id   AF-A0A2U1RZ97-F1
#
_cell.length_a   1.000
_cell.length_b   1.000
_cell.length_c   1.000
_cell.angle_alpha   90.00
_cell.angle_beta   90.00
_cell.angle_gamma   90.00
#
_symmetry.space_group_name_H-M   'P 1'
#
loop_
_entity.id
_entity.type
_entity.pdbx_description
1 polymer ?
#
loop_
_entity_poly.entity_id
_entity_poly.type
_entity_poly.pdbx_seq_one_letter_code
_entity_poly.pdbx_strand_id
1 'polypeptide(L)'
;MLLALDVGNTNTTVGLFEGRELRIHWRLSTRRDGTGDEYGMLIGNLLHLAGLQSEQVSALILASVVPPLESALTEMAQRYFRIIPLVVGRAIKTGMPILYDNPHEVGADRIVNAVAVFETYGGPAIVVDFGTATTFDAVSAR
;
A
#
# COMPACT_ATOMS: atom_id res chain seq x y z
N MET A 1 -4.97 2.44 -14.89
CA MET A 1 -4.27 1.43 -14.05
C MET A 1 -4.26 1.89 -12.60
N LEU A 2 -4.18 0.98 -11.64
CA LEU A 2 -4.09 1.30 -10.21
C LEU A 2 -2.63 1.18 -9.74
N LEU A 3 -2.09 2.25 -9.16
CA LEU A 3 -0.80 2.21 -8.49
C LEU A 3 -1.02 1.97 -6.98
N ALA A 4 -0.48 0.87 -6.46
CA ALA A 4 -0.54 0.51 -5.06
C ALA A 4 0.83 0.70 -4.40
N LEU A 5 0.86 1.41 -3.28
CA LEU A 5 2.05 1.63 -2.47
C LEU A 5 1.88 0.94 -1.12
N ASP A 6 2.80 0.04 -0.79
CA ASP A 6 2.93 -0.57 0.52
C ASP A 6 4.24 -0.10 1.16
N VAL A 7 4.13 0.75 2.18
CA VAL A 7 5.25 1.45 2.81
C VAL A 7 5.55 0.82 4.15
N GLY A 8 6.51 -0.10 4.14
CA GLY A 8 7.08 -0.71 5.33
C GLY A 8 8.21 0.13 5.93
N ASN A 9 8.68 -0.27 7.11
CA ASN A 9 9.81 0.39 7.78
C ASN A 9 11.12 0.32 6.99
N THR A 10 11.36 -0.79 6.29
CA THR A 10 12.61 -1.07 5.57
C THR A 10 12.47 -0.89 4.07
N ASN A 11 11.33 -1.31 3.49
CA ASN A 11 11.10 -1.26 2.05
C ASN A 11 9.72 -0.68 1.74
N THR A 12 9.66 0.06 0.63
CA THR A 12 8.43 0.47 -0.03
C THR A 12 8.23 -0.39 -1.28
N THR A 13 7.14 -1.14 -1.33
CA THR A 13 6.72 -1.90 -2.50
C THR A 13 5.78 -1.04 -3.35
N VAL A 14 6.06 -0.96 -4.65
CA VAL A 14 5.26 -0.24 -5.62
C VAL A 14 4.68 -1.25 -6.60
N GLY A 15 3.38 -1.45 -6.62
CA GLY A 15 2.69 -2.36 -7.53
C GLY A 15 1.81 -1.61 -8.52
N LEU A 16 1.84 -2.01 -9.79
CA LEU A 16 0.94 -1.48 -10.82
C LEU A 16 -0.03 -2.56 -11.27
N PHE A 17 -1.32 -2.29 -11.12
CA PHE A 17 -2.39 -3.21 -11.47
C PHE A 17 -3.18 -2.75 -12.70
N GLU A 18 -3.53 -3.71 -13.54
CA GLU A 18 -4.54 -3.54 -14.59
C GLU A 18 -5.72 -4.47 -14.30
N GLY A 19 -6.86 -3.89 -13.91
CA GLY A 19 -7.96 -4.66 -13.36
C GLY A 19 -7.54 -5.39 -12.09
N ARG A 20 -7.61 -6.73 -12.10
CA ARG A 20 -7.21 -7.59 -10.98
C ARG A 20 -5.80 -8.17 -11.13
N GLU A 21 -5.11 -7.89 -12.23
CA GLU A 21 -3.79 -8.46 -12.52
C GLU A 21 -2.68 -7.49 -12.11
N LEU A 22 -1.69 -8.01 -11.39
CA LEU A 22 -0.45 -7.28 -11.11
C LEU A 22 0.43 -7.31 -12.36
N ARG A 23 0.54 -6.17 -13.05
CA ARG A 23 1.33 -6.03 -14.28
C ARG A 23 2.83 -6.02 -13.99
N ILE A 24 3.24 -5.22 -13.01
CA ILE A 24 4.64 -5.04 -12.63
C ILE A 24 4.70 -4.55 -11.18
N HIS A 25 5.78 -4.88 -10.49
CA HIS A 25 6.08 -4.32 -9.18
C HIS A 25 7.56 -3.98 -9.04
N TRP A 26 7.85 -3.04 -8.15
CA TRP A 26 9.20 -2.65 -7.75
C TRP A 26 9.31 -2.64 -6.24
N ARG A 27 10.54 -2.79 -5.76
CA ARG A 27 10.86 -2.73 -4.34
C ARG A 27 11.97 -1.72 -4.11
N LEU A 28 11.70 -0.77 -3.23
CA LEU A 28 12.56 0.38 -2.94
C LEU A 28 12.92 0.37 -1.47
N SER A 29 14.10 0.89 -1.12
CA SER A 29 14.40 1.16 0.28
C SER A 29 13.51 2.30 0.80
N THR A 30 12.93 2.13 1.99
CA THR A 30 12.13 3.19 2.62
C THR A 30 13.05 4.32 3.08
N ARG A 31 12.94 5.49 2.44
CA ARG A 31 13.64 6.71 2.85
C ARG A 31 12.68 7.59 3.64
N ARG A 32 12.74 7.56 4.97
CA ARG A 32 11.78 8.24 5.86
C ARG A 32 11.77 9.77 5.71
N ASP A 33 12.89 10.32 5.27
CA ASP A 33 13.13 11.72 4.97
C ASP A 33 12.89 12.07 3.49
N GLY A 34 12.44 11.09 2.69
CA GLY A 34 12.19 11.28 1.27
C GLY A 34 11.01 12.20 1.01
N THR A 35 11.22 13.17 0.12
CA THR A 35 10.22 14.16 -0.28
C THR A 35 9.27 13.61 -1.35
N GLY A 36 8.11 14.24 -1.52
CA GLY A 36 7.17 13.88 -2.59
C GLY A 36 7.80 14.00 -3.98
N ASP A 37 8.68 14.97 -4.19
CA ASP A 37 9.39 15.19 -5.45
C ASP A 37 10.38 14.06 -5.77
N GLU A 38 11.15 13.59 -4.78
CA GLU A 38 12.05 12.45 -4.96
C GLU A 38 11.30 11.16 -5.30
N TYR A 39 10.20 10.87 -4.60
CA TYR A 39 9.36 9.71 -4.93
C TYR A 39 8.66 9.86 -6.28
N GLY A 40 8.21 11.08 -6.63
CA GLY A 40 7.59 11.36 -7.92
C GLY A 40 8.54 11.12 -9.08
N MET A 41 9.78 11.61 -8.97
CA MET A 41 10.83 11.34 -9.95
C MET A 41 11.14 9.84 -10.04
N LEU A 42 11.33 9.18 -8.89
CA LEU A 42 11.74 7.79 -8.86
C LEU A 42 10.66 6.86 -9.43
N ILE A 43 9.40 7.00 -9.00
CA ILE A 43 8.28 6.19 -9.50
C ILE A 43 7.98 6.53 -10.96
N GLY A 44 8.01 7.80 -11.34
CA GLY A 44 7.84 8.23 -12.74
C GLY A 44 8.88 7.62 -13.67
N ASN A 45 10.15 7.59 -13.23
CA ASN A 45 11.23 6.93 -13.99
C ASN A 45 11.03 5.42 -14.11
N LEU A 46 10.56 4.75 -13.05
CA LEU A 46 10.27 3.31 -13.09
C LEU A 46 9.14 2.98 -14.08
N LEU A 47 8.08 3.79 -14.09
CA LEU A 47 7.00 3.68 -15.08
C LEU A 47 7.54 3.88 -16.49
N HIS A 48 8.32 4.95 -16.70
CA HIS A 48 8.91 5.25 -18.00
C HIS A 48 9.80 4.10 -18.52
N LEU A 49 10.66 3.54 -17.66
CA LEU A 49 11.51 2.39 -17.98
C LEU A 49 10.70 1.12 -18.31
N ALA A 50 9.49 0.98 -17.75
CA ALA A 50 8.55 -0.07 -18.10
C ALA A 50 7.73 0.25 -19.37
N GLY A 51 8.02 1.35 -20.07
CA GLY A 51 7.31 1.77 -21.28
C GLY A 51 5.94 2.40 -21.00
N LEU A 52 5.71 2.88 -19.78
CA LEU A 52 4.44 3.44 -19.33
C LEU A 52 4.57 4.94 -19.06
N GLN A 53 3.49 5.67 -19.31
CA GLN A 53 3.36 7.08 -18.96
C GLN A 53 2.55 7.21 -17.67
N SER A 54 2.85 8.23 -16.86
CA SER A 54 2.17 8.49 -15.59
C SER A 54 0.67 8.69 -15.77
N GLU A 55 0.22 9.23 -16.91
CA GLU A 55 -1.18 9.45 -17.26
C GLU A 55 -1.98 8.15 -17.41
N GLN A 56 -1.31 7.00 -17.58
CA GLN A 56 -1.97 5.69 -17.61
C GLN A 56 -2.36 5.21 -16.20
N VAL A 57 -1.80 5.80 -15.15
CA VAL A 57 -2.23 5.60 -13.77
C VAL A 57 -3.47 6.46 -13.53
N SER A 58 -4.58 5.81 -13.18
CA SER A 58 -5.89 6.44 -13.01
C SER A 58 -6.35 6.47 -11.55
N ALA A 59 -5.70 5.67 -10.70
CA ALA A 59 -5.98 5.62 -9.27
C ALA A 59 -4.69 5.28 -8.50
N LEU A 60 -4.63 5.72 -7.25
CA LEU A 60 -3.53 5.43 -6.34
C LEU A 60 -4.08 5.01 -4.97
N ILE A 61 -3.52 3.95 -4.40
CA ILE A 61 -3.80 3.52 -3.03
C ILE A 61 -2.50 3.40 -2.24
N LEU A 62 -2.52 3.79 -0.97
CA LEU A 62 -1.37 3.82 -0.08
C LEU A 62 -1.69 3.10 1.23
N ALA A 63 -0.91 2.07 1.58
CA ALA A 63 -0.83 1.51 2.92
C ALA A 63 0.54 1.88 3.50
N SER A 64 0.58 2.45 4.69
CA SER A 64 1.84 2.87 5.32
C SER A 64 1.84 2.59 6.81
N VAL A 65 2.94 2.02 7.29
CA VAL A 65 3.30 1.97 8.72
C VAL A 65 4.36 3.01 9.08
N VAL A 66 4.64 3.95 8.17
CA VAL A 66 5.63 5.02 8.33
C VAL A 66 4.92 6.39 8.16
N PRO A 67 4.35 6.96 9.25
CA PRO A 67 3.54 8.18 9.17
C PRO A 67 4.20 9.38 8.49
N PRO A 68 5.52 9.66 8.67
CA PRO A 68 6.17 10.79 7.99
C PRO A 68 6.11 10.72 6.46
N LEU A 69 6.00 9.51 5.88
CA LEU A 69 5.95 9.32 4.43
C LEU A 69 4.54 9.42 3.86
N GLU A 70 3.51 9.33 4.69
CA GLU A 70 2.12 9.40 4.21
C GLU A 70 1.84 10.76 3.55
N SER A 71 2.27 11.85 4.18
CA SER A 71 2.11 13.21 3.64
C SER A 71 2.92 13.40 2.36
N ALA A 72 4.18 12.97 2.34
CA ALA A 72 5.06 13.09 1.18
C ALA A 72 4.53 12.32 -0.04
N LEU A 73 4.04 11.09 0.17
CA LEU A 73 3.48 10.27 -0.91
C LEU A 73 2.10 10.78 -1.36
N THR A 74 1.35 11.40 -0.46
CA THR A 74 0.10 12.08 -0.81
C THR A 74 0.35 13.30 -1.70
N GLU A 75 1.35 14.12 -1.35
CA GLU A 75 1.78 15.24 -2.19
C GLU A 75 2.26 14.77 -3.56
N MET A 76 3.07 13.70 -3.58
CA MET A 76 3.56 13.08 -4.82
C MET A 76 2.41 12.66 -5.74
N ALA A 77 1.41 11.97 -5.20
CA ALA A 77 0.23 11.52 -5.94
C ALA A 77 -0.54 12.70 -6.54
N GLN A 78 -0.74 13.76 -5.77
CA GLN A 78 -1.48 14.94 -6.23
C GLN A 78 -0.70 15.74 -7.27
N ARG A 79 0.61 15.92 -7.08
CA ARG A 79 1.43 16.78 -7.92
C ARG A 79 1.83 16.12 -9.25
N TYR A 80 2.28 14.87 -9.20
CA TYR A 80 2.86 14.18 -10.35
C TYR A 80 1.87 13.25 -11.06
N PHE A 81 0.92 12.69 -10.32
CA PHE A 81 -0.11 11.81 -10.88
C PHE A 81 -1.49 12.47 -11.00
N ARG A 82 -1.67 13.67 -10.41
CA ARG A 82 -2.94 14.41 -10.39
C ARG A 82 -4.08 13.59 -9.77
N ILE A 83 -3.76 12.76 -8.78
CA ILE A 83 -4.68 11.84 -8.11
C ILE A 83 -4.67 12.13 -6.61
N ILE A 84 -5.86 12.15 -6.01
CA ILE A 84 -6.00 12.08 -4.54
C ILE A 84 -5.94 10.60 -4.16
N PRO A 85 -4.90 10.16 -3.43
CA PRO A 85 -4.75 8.75 -3.14
C PRO A 85 -5.74 8.30 -2.07
N LEU A 86 -6.14 7.03 -2.16
CA LEU A 86 -6.85 6.36 -1.08
C LEU A 86 -5.83 5.87 -0.05
N VAL A 87 -5.92 6.35 1.18
CA VAL A 87 -5.02 5.92 2.27
C VAL A 87 -5.69 4.85 3.13
N VAL A 88 -5.03 3.71 3.27
CA VAL A 88 -5.49 2.60 4.13
C VAL A 88 -5.26 2.97 5.59
N GLY A 89 -6.33 3.00 6.39
CA GLY A 89 -6.25 3.37 7.81
C GLY A 89 -7.60 3.79 8.38
N ARG A 90 -7.60 4.84 9.22
CA ARG A 90 -8.70 5.18 10.15
C ARG A 90 -10.06 5.47 9.52
N ALA A 91 -10.12 5.84 8.24
CA ALA A 91 -11.36 6.25 7.58
C ALA A 91 -11.81 5.31 6.46
N ILE A 92 -11.02 4.28 6.11
CA ILE A 92 -11.37 3.37 5.02
C ILE A 92 -12.32 2.29 5.55
N LYS A 93 -13.43 2.07 4.83
CA LYS A 93 -14.29 0.91 5.07
C LYS A 93 -13.64 -0.30 4.40
N THR A 94 -12.90 -1.08 5.18
CA THR A 94 -12.24 -2.32 4.72
C THR A 94 -13.21 -3.46 4.47
N GLY A 95 -14.45 -3.36 4.98
CA GLY A 95 -15.42 -4.46 4.97
C GLY A 95 -15.12 -5.55 6.01
N MET A 96 -14.01 -5.44 6.74
CA MET A 96 -13.55 -6.39 7.74
C MET A 96 -13.50 -5.73 9.13
N PRO A 97 -14.32 -6.18 10.11
CA PRO A 97 -14.26 -5.69 11.48
C PRO A 97 -12.91 -5.98 12.14
N ILE A 98 -12.32 -4.98 12.78
CA ILE A 98 -11.08 -5.13 13.56
C ILE A 98 -11.48 -5.31 15.03
N LEU A 99 -11.21 -6.49 15.59
CA LEU A 99 -11.61 -6.89 16.95
C LEU A 99 -10.52 -6.66 18.00
N TYR A 100 -9.50 -5.88 17.68
CA TYR A 100 -8.52 -5.40 18.67
C TYR A 100 -9.18 -4.42 19.64
N ASP A 101 -8.73 -4.40 20.90
CA ASP A 101 -9.20 -3.44 21.91
C ASP A 101 -9.07 -2.00 21.42
N ASN A 102 -7.98 -1.70 20.72
CA ASN A 102 -7.77 -0.45 20.01
C ASN A 102 -7.52 -0.70 18.52
N PRO A 103 -8.54 -0.56 17.65
CA PRO A 103 -8.39 -0.74 16.21
C PRO A 103 -7.36 0.19 15.55
N HIS A 104 -7.05 1.33 16.19
CA HIS A 104 -6.08 2.29 15.67
C HIS A 104 -4.62 1.88 15.86
N GLU A 105 -4.34 0.84 16.65
CA GLU A 105 -2.99 0.29 16.84
C GLU A 105 -2.62 -0.76 15.79
N VAL A 106 -3.60 -1.21 14.99
CA VAL A 106 -3.35 -2.17 13.92
C VAL A 106 -2.72 -1.45 12.74
N GLY A 107 -1.53 -1.91 12.34
CA GLY A 107 -0.83 -1.42 11.16
C GLY A 107 -1.63 -1.62 9.88
N ALA A 108 -1.49 -0.70 8.93
CA ALA A 108 -2.19 -0.76 7.65
C ALA A 108 -1.82 -2.03 6.85
N ASP A 109 -0.57 -2.48 6.98
CA ASP A 109 -0.04 -3.75 6.43
C ASP A 109 -0.84 -4.97 6.89
N ARG A 110 -1.10 -5.07 8.21
CA ARG A 110 -1.87 -6.18 8.79
C ARG A 110 -3.33 -6.18 8.31
N ILE A 111 -3.91 -4.99 8.17
CA ILE A 111 -5.27 -4.82 7.63
C ILE A 111 -5.35 -5.29 6.18
N VAL A 112 -4.44 -4.83 5.31
CA VAL A 112 -4.47 -5.25 3.89
C VAL A 112 -4.18 -6.73 3.72
N ASN A 113 -3.27 -7.30 4.51
CA ASN A 113 -2.96 -8.72 4.50
C ASN A 113 -4.19 -9.56 4.87
N ALA A 114 -4.90 -9.19 5.94
CA ALA A 114 -6.10 -9.88 6.37
C ALA A 114 -7.21 -9.83 5.30
N VAL A 115 -7.47 -8.64 4.74
CA VAL A 115 -8.47 -8.45 3.66
C VAL A 115 -8.08 -9.27 2.43
N ALA A 116 -6.83 -9.20 1.99
CA ALA A 116 -6.35 -9.93 0.82
C ALA A 116 -6.47 -11.45 1.00
N VAL A 117 -6.10 -11.97 2.17
CA VAL A 117 -6.23 -13.41 2.46
C VAL A 117 -7.70 -13.83 2.48
N PHE A 118 -8.58 -13.08 3.13
CA PHE A 118 -10.00 -13.42 3.19
C PHE A 118 -10.66 -13.39 1.80
N GLU A 119 -10.38 -12.37 0.98
CA GLU A 119 -10.92 -12.26 -0.38
C GLU A 119 -10.38 -13.36 -1.31
N THR A 120 -9.15 -13.82 -1.10
CA THR A 120 -8.50 -14.81 -1.97
C THR A 120 -8.80 -16.26 -1.56
N TYR A 121 -8.81 -16.53 -0.26
CA TYR A 121 -8.85 -17.89 0.29
C TYR A 121 -10.05 -18.15 1.21
N GLY A 122 -10.80 -17.12 1.59
CA GLY A 122 -11.82 -17.20 2.63
C GLY A 122 -11.24 -17.27 4.04
N GLY A 123 -12.12 -17.46 5.02
CA GLY A 123 -11.77 -17.69 6.43
C GLY A 123 -12.33 -19.02 6.96
N PRO A 124 -11.86 -19.48 8.13
CA PRO A 124 -10.86 -18.85 8.99
C PRO A 124 -9.43 -19.08 8.49
N ALA A 125 -8.53 -18.14 8.76
CA ALA A 125 -7.13 -18.20 8.35
C ALA A 125 -6.19 -17.60 9.40
N ILE A 126 -4.93 -18.04 9.40
CA ILE A 126 -3.83 -17.35 10.07
C ILE A 126 -2.93 -16.80 8.97
N VAL A 127 -2.74 -15.49 8.97
CA VAL A 127 -1.79 -14.81 8.08
C VAL A 127 -0.48 -14.67 8.80
N VAL A 128 0.60 -15.14 8.18
CA VAL A 128 1.96 -15.02 8.72
C VAL A 128 2.78 -14.16 7.77
N ASP A 129 3.19 -12.98 8.22
CA ASP A 129 4.00 -12.05 7.42
C ASP A 129 5.44 -12.05 7.94
N PHE A 130 6.40 -12.25 7.04
CA PHE A 130 7.83 -12.24 7.33
C PHE A 130 8.46 -10.92 6.91
N GLY A 131 8.16 -9.86 7.67
CA GLY A 131 8.69 -8.51 7.46
C GLY A 131 9.81 -8.14 8.42
N THR A 132 9.92 -6.84 8.72
CA THR A 132 10.81 -6.31 9.77
C THR A 132 10.54 -6.97 11.12
N ALA A 133 9.27 -7.29 11.40
CA ALA A 133 8.85 -8.23 12.44
C ALA A 133 8.09 -9.38 11.78
N THR A 134 8.15 -10.56 12.38
CA THR A 134 7.24 -11.65 12.00
C THR A 134 5.90 -11.45 12.71
N THR A 135 4.82 -11.26 11.95
CA THR A 135 3.47 -11.08 12.51
C THR A 135 2.61 -12.32 12.27
N PHE A 136 1.64 -12.51 13.18
CA PHE A 136 0.63 -13.55 13.09
C PHE A 136 -0.73 -12.89 13.28
N ASP A 137 -1.57 -12.95 12.27
CA ASP A 137 -2.90 -12.33 12.23
C ASP A 137 -3.97 -13.41 12.10
N ALA A 138 -4.87 -13.49 13.08
CA ALA A 138 -5.99 -14.41 13.04
C ALA A 138 -7.19 -13.75 12.36
N VAL A 139 -7.69 -14.36 11.30
CA VAL A 139 -8.88 -13.94 10.55
C VAL A 139 -9.98 -14.99 10.76
N SER A 140 -11.13 -14.56 11.30
CA SER A 140 -12.29 -15.42 11.50
C SER A 140 -12.98 -15.80 10.18
N ALA A 141 -13.91 -16.76 10.25
CA ALA A 141 -14.74 -17.14 9.10
C ALA A 141 -15.81 -16.10 8.72
N ARG A 142 -16.00 -15.08 9.57
CA ARG A 142 -17.00 -14.03 9.47
C ARG A 142 -16.46 -12.75 10.08
#